data_AF-A0A383DAA1-F1
#
_entry.id   AF-A0A383DAA1-F1
#
_cell.length_a   1.000
_cell.length_b   1.000
_cell.length_c   1.000
_cell.angle_alpha   90.00
_cell.angle_beta   90.00
_cell.angle_gamma   90.00
#
_symmetry.space_group_name_H-M   'P 1'
#
loop_
_entity.id
_entity.type
_entity.pdbx_description
1 polymer ?
#
loop_
_entity_poly.entity_id
_entity_poly.type
_entity_poly.pdbx_seq_one_letter_code
_entity_poly.pdbx_strand_id
1 'polypeptide(L)' 'VIDKIDEQIIKLMAKNGRIKLSDLAKQVNLSISPCQARLKKLEDQKYILGYHAR' A
#
# COMPACT_ATOMS: atom_id res chain seq x y z
N VAL A 1 -10.72 -7.00 8.33
CA VAL A 1 -11.18 -7.37 6.97
C VAL A 1 -10.39 -6.54 5.99
N ILE A 2 -9.73 -7.18 5.03
CA ILE A 2 -8.91 -6.55 3.98
C ILE A 2 -9.84 -6.28 2.80
N ASP A 3 -9.87 -5.05 2.30
CA ASP A 3 -10.65 -4.72 1.10
C ASP A 3 -9.85 -5.02 -0.18
N LYS A 4 -10.51 -5.04 -1.33
CA LYS A 4 -9.85 -5.21 -2.64
C LYS A 4 -8.73 -4.18 -2.89
N ILE A 5 -8.90 -2.96 -2.38
CA ILE A 5 -7.89 -1.89 -2.46
C ILE A 5 -6.65 -2.24 -1.66
N ASP A 6 -6.84 -2.76 -0.44
CA ASP A 6 -5.72 -3.15 0.42
C ASP A 6 -4.92 -4.29 -0.23
N GLU A 7 -5.61 -5.26 -0.85
CA GLU A 7 -4.98 -6.33 -1.61
C GLU A 7 -4.20 -5.80 -2.83
N GLN A 8 -4.73 -4.78 -3.53
CA GLN A 8 -3.99 -4.10 -4.59
C GLN A 8 -2.76 -3.38 -4.06
N ILE A 9 -2.86 -2.65 -2.94
CA ILE A 9 -1.72 -1.97 -2.31
C ILE A 9 -0.62 -2.97 -1.98
N ILE A 10 -0.97 -4.11 -1.37
CA ILE A 10 -0.01 -5.18 -1.04
C ILE A 10 0.64 -5.73 -2.32
N LYS A 11 -0.15 -6.04 -3.36
CA LYS A 11 0.39 -6.51 -4.66
C LYS A 11 1.34 -5.50 -5.29
N LEU A 12 1.00 -4.21 -5.26
CA LEU A 12 1.82 -3.15 -5.83
C LEU A 12 3.11 -2.94 -5.04
N MET A 13 3.04 -2.94 -3.71
CA MET A 13 4.19 -2.88 -2.81
C MET A 13 5.11 -4.10 -2.98
N ALA A 14 4.54 -5.31 -3.10
CA ALA A 14 5.30 -6.53 -3.33
C ALA A 14 6.00 -6.54 -4.70
N LYS A 15 5.37 -5.95 -5.72
CA LYS A 15 5.96 -5.82 -7.07
C LYS A 15 6.99 -4.69 -7.15
N ASN A 16 6.79 -3.60 -6.43
CA ASN A 16 7.66 -2.43 -6.43
C ASN A 16 7.69 -1.76 -5.05
N GLY A 17 8.55 -2.26 -4.16
CA GLY A 17 8.69 -1.75 -2.79
C GLY A 17 9.25 -0.32 -2.70
N ARG A 18 9.69 0.28 -3.83
CA ARG A 18 10.15 1.67 -3.91
C ARG A 18 9.11 2.63 -4.51
N ILE A 19 7.88 2.16 -4.75
CA ILE A 19 6.82 3.01 -5.30
C ILE A 19 6.52 4.17 -4.33
N LYS A 20 6.41 5.39 -4.87
CA LYS A 20 6.01 6.55 -4.07
C LYS A 20 4.53 6.44 -3.70
N LEU A 21 4.18 6.91 -2.51
CA LEU A 21 2.79 6.93 -2.04
C LEU A 21 1.84 7.64 -3.01
N SER A 22 2.31 8.70 -3.68
CA SER A 22 1.56 9.41 -4.72
C SER A 22 1.26 8.55 -5.95
N ASP A 23 2.20 7.72 -6.38
CA ASP A 23 2.01 6.83 -7.54
C ASP A 23 1.21 5.59 -7.15
N LEU A 24 1.40 5.08 -5.93
CA LEU A 24 0.56 4.04 -5.35
C LEU A 24 -0.90 4.49 -5.32
N ALA A 25 -1.17 5.68 -4.79
CA ALA A 25 -2.51 6.27 -4.72
C ALA A 25 -3.15 6.42 -6.11
N LYS A 26 -2.38 6.89 -7.11
CA LYS A 26 -2.85 6.94 -8.50
C LYS A 26 -3.21 5.56 -9.05
N GLN A 27 -2.40 4.53 -8.78
CA GLN A 27 -2.66 3.18 -9.28
C GLN A 27 -3.90 2.53 -8.67
N VAL A 28 -4.19 2.82 -7.39
CA VAL A 28 -5.39 2.30 -6.71
C VAL A 28 -6.59 3.25 -6.81
N ASN A 29 -6.51 4.29 -7.65
CA ASN A 29 -7.57 5.30 -7.85
C ASN A 29 -8.02 5.96 -6.53
N LEU A 30 -7.09 6.27 -5.64
CA LEU A 30 -7.33 6.97 -4.39
C LEU A 30 -6.52 8.27 -4.31
N SER A 31 -6.97 9.17 -3.44
CA SER A 31 -6.16 10.30 -3.00
C SER A 31 -5.05 9.84 -2.05
N ILE A 32 -4.01 10.67 -1.91
CA ILE A 32 -2.84 10.35 -1.07
C ILE A 32 -3.25 10.10 0.40
N SER A 33 -4.11 10.95 0.95
CA SER A 33 -4.55 10.88 2.35
C SER A 33 -5.20 9.53 2.76
N PRO A 34 -6.25 9.02 2.06
CA PRO A 34 -6.81 7.71 2.38
C PRO A 34 -5.84 6.56 2.07
N CYS A 35 -5.00 6.69 1.04
CA CYS A 35 -3.99 5.70 0.73
C CYS A 35 -2.96 5.56 1.86
N GLN A 36 -2.54 6.68 2.45
CA GLN A 36 -1.64 6.70 3.60
C GLN A 36 -2.25 6.06 4.85
N ALA A 37 -3.51 6.39 5.14
CA ALA A 37 -4.22 5.80 6.28
C ALA A 37 -4.36 4.28 6.14
N ARG A 38 -4.68 3.81 4.93
CA ARG A 38 -4.76 2.38 4.57
C ARG A 38 -3.41 1.70 4.74
N LEU A 39 -2.34 2.29 4.19
CA LEU A 39 -0.97 1.78 4.32
C LEU A 39 -0.57 1.61 5.78
N LYS A 40 -0.79 2.65 6.59
CA LYS A 40 -0.49 2.64 8.02
C LYS A 40 -1.26 1.56 8.76
N LYS A 41 -2.52 1.32 8.39
CA LYS A 41 -3.34 0.23 8.94
C LYS A 41 -2.80 -1.14 8.55
N LEU A 42 -2.32 -1.30 7.31
CA LEU A 42 -1.72 -2.55 6.83
C LEU A 42 -0.36 -2.83 7.48
N GLU A 43 0.43 -1.78 7.77
CA GLU A 43 1.65 -1.87 8.58
C GLU A 43 1.32 -2.29 10.02
N ASP A 44 0.33 -1.64 10.65
CA ASP A 44 -0.10 -1.93 12.02
C ASP A 44 -0.63 -3.37 12.17
N GLN A 45 -1.38 -3.83 11.17
CA GLN A 45 -1.87 -5.20 11.08
C GLN A 45 -0.81 -6.22 10.64
N LYS A 46 0.45 -5.81 10.45
CA LYS A 46 1.57 -6.64 9.99
C LYS A 46 1.36 -7.32 8.64
N TYR A 47 0.47 -6.80 7.79
CA TYR A 47 0.37 -7.22 6.39
C TYR A 47 1.52 -6.68 5.56
N ILE A 48 2.03 -5.50 5.92
CA ILE A 48 3.24 -4.91 5.34
C ILE A 48 4.33 -4.99 6.41
N LEU A 49 5.25 -5.96 6.25
CA LEU A 49 6.32 -6.24 7.21
C LEU A 49 7.60 -5.40 6.97
N GLY A 50 7.61 -4.56 5.94
CA GLY A 50 8.69 -3.64 5.64
C GLY A 50 8.83 -3.39 4.13
N TYR A 51 9.41 -2.23 3.79
CA TYR A 51 9.72 -1.82 2.42
C TYR A 51 10.96 -2.57 1.89
N HIS A 52 10.95 -3.90 1.92
CA HIS A 52 12.08 -4.68 1.41
C HIS A 52 11.95 -4.87 -0.10
N ALA A 53 12.68 -4.04 -0.85
CA ALA A 53 13.24 -4.45 -2.13
C ALA A 53 14.53 -5.23 -1.83
N ARG A 54 14.58 -6.52 -2.16
CA ARG A 54 15.85 -7.20 -2.45
C ARG A 54 16.26 -6.85 -3.87
#